data_AF-A0A933WPH0-F1
#
_entry.id   AF-A0A933WPH0-F1
#
_cell.length_a   1.000
_cell.length_b   1.000
_cell.length_c   1.000
_cell.angle_alpha   90.00
_cell.angle_beta   90.00
_cell.angle_gamma   90.00
#
_symmetry.space_group_name_H-M   'P 1'
#
loop_
_entity.id
_entity.type
_entity.pdbx_description
1 polymer ?
#
loop_
_entity_poly.entity_id
_entity_poly.type
_entity_poly.pdbx_seq_one_letter_code
_entity_poly.pdbx_strand_id
1 'polypeptide(L)'
;MKRFFFTFIFVLLLSGAAIALTDRPVSHLNDAKIIQPSTNEVTFIVLGDFRTSRRDRAYHNIFEQILREVNTIAPSLIVSTGDAYYGYGGSMQGFKNEIDYFLSKIKDLDVPFFSATGNHEVAGDAERERYAEKRFGRLYGSFDYGNMHFIMLNTDEVGKQGTISGEQLKWLEKDLETNKNAGNIFVFMHRPMFSVTDPELVAGKSFKDKGNRDYLHSLFNRYKVKSVFAGHEHIFNETVKDGVRYFITGGAGSPLYQPPGKGGFFHYLIVKVNGRDVSIDVVVPYTIQTRTISGNDGFESKAEIEIANISFAGIDIRNLQFIMPAAAADKYRVRATSISKSGQTNAHAVRIRHVKDNKDGTATVSVETQVPKNGLIRVVVEVDI
;
A
#
# COMPACT_ATOMS: atom_id res chain seq x y z
N MET A 1 -56.29 -12.83 -29.55
CA MET A 1 -55.22 -13.01 -28.55
C MET A 1 -53.87 -13.03 -29.28
N LYS A 2 -53.14 -11.92 -29.29
CA LYS A 2 -51.82 -11.81 -29.93
C LYS A 2 -50.74 -12.18 -28.90
N ARG A 3 -49.95 -13.21 -29.18
CA ARG A 3 -48.81 -13.66 -28.35
C ARG A 3 -47.59 -12.79 -28.68
N PHE A 4 -47.10 -12.04 -27.70
CA PHE A 4 -45.81 -11.34 -27.77
C PHE A 4 -44.70 -12.33 -27.40
N PHE A 5 -43.75 -12.56 -28.32
CA PHE A 5 -42.48 -13.20 -28.01
C PHE A 5 -41.53 -12.15 -27.43
N PHE A 6 -41.11 -12.33 -26.18
CA PHE A 6 -40.01 -11.56 -25.60
C PHE A 6 -38.69 -12.24 -25.98
N THR A 7 -37.94 -11.60 -26.88
CA THR A 7 -36.55 -11.94 -27.15
C THR A 7 -35.71 -11.44 -25.98
N PHE A 8 -35.14 -12.36 -25.19
CA PHE A 8 -34.13 -12.02 -24.19
C PHE A 8 -32.81 -11.69 -24.91
N ILE A 9 -32.47 -10.42 -24.96
CA ILE A 9 -31.13 -9.96 -25.35
C ILE A 9 -30.23 -10.17 -24.13
N PHE A 10 -29.34 -11.17 -24.21
CA PHE A 10 -28.21 -11.30 -23.29
C PHE A 10 -27.22 -10.17 -23.59
N VAL A 11 -27.24 -9.11 -22.79
CA VAL A 11 -26.17 -8.10 -22.80
C VAL A 11 -24.98 -8.71 -22.06
N LEU A 12 -23.94 -9.09 -22.82
CA LEU A 12 -22.61 -9.35 -22.27
C LEU A 12 -22.13 -8.06 -21.59
N LEU A 13 -22.19 -8.02 -20.26
CA LEU A 13 -21.48 -7.03 -19.46
C LEU A 13 -19.99 -7.38 -19.52
N LEU A 14 -19.28 -6.73 -20.44
CA LEU A 14 -17.82 -6.65 -20.41
C LEU A 14 -17.41 -6.04 -19.07
N SER A 15 -16.93 -6.89 -18.16
CA SER A 15 -16.29 -6.50 -16.91
C SER A 15 -14.95 -5.84 -17.24
N GLY A 16 -14.99 -4.51 -17.33
CA GLY A 16 -13.81 -3.67 -17.47
C GLY A 16 -14.14 -2.32 -16.89
N ALA A 17 -14.29 -2.26 -15.56
CA ALA A 17 -14.21 -0.97 -14.88
C ALA A 17 -12.76 -0.50 -15.01
N ALA A 18 -12.47 0.19 -16.12
CA ALA A 18 -11.28 1.00 -16.24
C ALA A 18 -11.34 2.02 -15.10
N ILE A 19 -10.46 1.86 -14.13
CA ILE A 19 -10.23 2.86 -13.10
C ILE A 19 -9.80 4.10 -13.87
N ALA A 20 -10.64 5.14 -13.87
CA ALA A 20 -10.12 6.48 -14.07
C ALA A 20 -9.24 6.74 -12.85
N LEU A 21 -7.98 6.32 -12.92
CA LEU A 21 -6.93 6.81 -12.04
C LEU A 21 -7.00 8.31 -12.28
N THR A 22 -7.55 9.04 -11.33
CA THR A 22 -7.52 10.50 -11.36
C THR A 22 -6.06 10.89 -11.63
N ASP A 23 -5.79 11.99 -12.36
CA ASP A 23 -4.43 12.51 -12.64
C ASP A 23 -3.64 12.94 -11.36
N ARG A 24 -4.00 12.39 -10.20
CA ARG A 24 -3.53 12.72 -8.86
C ARG A 24 -2.75 11.53 -8.27
N PRO A 25 -1.51 11.75 -7.81
CA PRO A 25 -0.70 10.69 -7.20
C PRO A 25 -1.26 10.14 -5.87
N VAL A 26 -2.11 10.90 -5.18
CA VAL A 26 -2.80 10.46 -3.95
C VAL A 26 -4.30 10.41 -4.21
N SER A 27 -4.92 9.29 -3.86
CA SER A 27 -6.36 9.06 -4.02
C SER A 27 -7.16 9.74 -2.91
N HIS A 28 -8.24 10.42 -3.27
CA HIS A 28 -9.15 11.03 -2.29
C HIS A 28 -10.01 9.96 -1.61
N LEU A 29 -10.17 10.11 -0.29
CA LEU A 29 -10.91 9.15 0.52
C LEU A 29 -12.40 9.04 0.11
N ASN A 30 -13.00 10.09 -0.46
CA ASN A 30 -14.41 10.07 -0.87
C ASN A 30 -14.64 9.84 -2.38
N ASP A 31 -13.57 9.79 -3.19
CA ASP A 31 -13.70 9.58 -4.64
C ASP A 31 -13.69 8.08 -5.00
N ALA A 32 -13.32 7.23 -4.04
CA ALA A 32 -13.25 5.78 -4.22
C ALA A 32 -14.64 5.14 -4.03
N LYS A 33 -15.49 5.26 -5.06
CA LYS A 33 -16.58 4.29 -5.26
C LYS A 33 -15.98 2.88 -5.39
N ILE A 34 -16.64 1.90 -4.79
CA ILE A 34 -16.33 0.45 -4.78
C ILE A 34 -15.42 0.05 -5.95
N ILE A 35 -14.13 -0.16 -5.67
CA ILE A 35 -13.23 -0.77 -6.65
C ILE A 35 -13.43 -2.27 -6.54
N GLN A 36 -14.06 -2.89 -7.54
CA GLN A 36 -14.20 -4.35 -7.58
C GLN A 36 -12.91 -4.97 -8.13
N PRO A 37 -12.15 -5.73 -7.33
CA PRO A 37 -10.99 -6.45 -7.83
C PRO A 37 -11.44 -7.53 -8.81
N SER A 38 -10.55 -7.90 -9.73
CA SER A 38 -10.77 -9.02 -10.65
C SER A 38 -10.69 -10.39 -9.98
N THR A 39 -10.23 -10.45 -8.72
CA THR A 39 -10.03 -11.68 -7.95
C THR A 39 -10.47 -11.48 -6.50
N ASN A 40 -10.77 -12.59 -5.81
CA ASN A 40 -11.00 -12.60 -4.36
C ASN A 40 -9.70 -12.48 -3.54
N GLU A 41 -8.54 -12.52 -4.21
CA GLU A 41 -7.22 -12.41 -3.61
C GLU A 41 -6.63 -11.02 -3.87
N VAL A 42 -6.60 -10.21 -2.82
CA VAL A 42 -6.08 -8.86 -2.85
C VAL A 42 -4.82 -8.75 -2.02
N THR A 43 -3.78 -8.19 -2.60
CA THR A 43 -2.54 -7.84 -1.89
C THR A 43 -2.43 -6.33 -1.84
N PHE A 44 -2.31 -5.75 -0.65
CA PHE A 44 -2.02 -4.33 -0.49
C PHE A 44 -0.82 -4.11 0.42
N ILE A 45 -0.22 -2.93 0.30
CA ILE A 45 0.96 -2.54 1.09
C ILE A 45 0.54 -1.57 2.18
N VAL A 46 1.09 -1.76 3.37
CA VAL A 46 1.02 -0.76 4.45
C VAL A 46 2.41 -0.23 4.76
N LEU A 47 2.53 1.09 4.84
CA LEU A 47 3.78 1.77 5.16
C LEU A 47 3.49 3.07 5.93
N GLY A 48 4.50 3.64 6.59
CA GLY A 48 4.30 4.81 7.45
C GLY A 48 5.60 5.45 7.85
N ASP A 49 5.56 6.74 8.18
CA ASP A 49 6.72 7.50 8.65
C ASP A 49 7.87 7.41 7.66
N PHE A 50 7.69 7.98 6.47
CA PHE A 50 8.70 8.03 5.40
C PHE A 50 9.18 9.44 5.08
N ARG A 51 8.74 10.46 5.84
CA ARG A 51 9.20 11.84 5.72
C ARG A 51 10.71 12.00 5.71
N THR A 52 11.14 13.13 5.16
CA THR A 52 12.52 13.59 5.29
C THR A 52 12.87 13.87 6.76
N SER A 53 14.14 13.68 7.12
CA SER A 53 14.60 13.93 8.51
C SER A 53 14.55 15.40 8.89
N ARG A 54 14.59 16.30 7.90
CA ARG A 54 14.44 17.75 7.98
C ARG A 54 14.09 18.32 6.60
N ARG A 55 13.53 19.53 6.57
CA ARG A 55 13.01 20.23 5.38
C ARG A 55 13.97 20.30 4.18
N ASP A 56 15.28 20.44 4.42
CA ASP A 56 16.33 20.60 3.40
C ASP A 56 16.99 19.27 2.98
N ARG A 57 16.47 18.12 3.42
CA ARG A 57 17.01 16.80 3.07
C ARG A 57 16.16 16.10 2.03
N ALA A 58 16.82 15.27 1.22
CA ALA A 58 16.14 14.28 0.40
C ALA A 58 15.50 13.19 1.27
N TYR A 59 14.55 12.47 0.68
CA TYR A 59 14.05 11.22 1.26
C TYR A 59 15.20 10.23 1.48
N HIS A 60 15.07 9.42 2.53
CA HIS A 60 16.01 8.33 2.75
C HIS A 60 15.92 7.33 1.59
N ASN A 61 17.06 6.74 1.19
CA ASN A 61 17.10 5.72 0.13
C ASN A 61 16.20 4.50 0.41
N ILE A 62 15.78 4.31 1.66
CA ILE A 62 14.88 3.25 2.11
C ILE A 62 13.49 3.46 1.51
N PHE A 63 12.95 4.68 1.54
CA PHE A 63 11.65 4.97 0.94
C PHE A 63 11.68 4.71 -0.56
N GLU A 64 12.73 5.18 -1.25
CA GLU A 64 12.90 4.93 -2.68
C GLU A 64 13.06 3.43 -3.01
N GLN A 65 13.74 2.67 -2.15
CA GLN A 65 13.83 1.23 -2.31
C GLN A 65 12.47 0.54 -2.13
N ILE A 66 11.69 0.94 -1.13
CA ILE A 66 10.33 0.42 -0.93
C ILE A 66 9.49 0.69 -2.17
N LEU A 67 9.54 1.90 -2.75
CA LEU A 67 8.78 2.21 -3.98
C LEU A 67 9.18 1.31 -5.16
N ARG A 68 10.48 0.99 -5.32
CA ARG A 68 10.96 0.05 -6.35
C ARG A 68 10.43 -1.37 -6.13
N GLU A 69 10.48 -1.85 -4.88
CA GLU A 69 9.95 -3.17 -4.51
C GLU A 69 8.45 -3.24 -4.72
N VAL A 70 7.72 -2.19 -4.33
CA VAL A 70 6.27 -2.07 -4.53
C VAL A 70 5.91 -2.07 -6.01
N ASN A 71 6.64 -1.37 -6.88
CA ASN A 71 6.41 -1.42 -8.33
C ASN A 71 6.66 -2.82 -8.92
N THR A 72 7.60 -3.57 -8.36
CA THR A 72 7.88 -4.96 -8.77
C THR A 72 6.78 -5.91 -8.30
N ILE A 73 6.35 -5.78 -7.04
CA ILE A 73 5.24 -6.54 -6.46
C ILE A 73 3.94 -6.22 -7.22
N ALA A 74 3.73 -4.95 -7.60
CA ALA A 74 2.51 -4.40 -8.15
C ALA A 74 1.27 -4.82 -7.35
N PRO A 75 1.16 -4.35 -6.09
CA PRO A 75 -0.01 -4.62 -5.25
C PRO A 75 -1.27 -3.98 -5.85
N SER A 76 -2.43 -4.32 -5.28
CA SER A 76 -3.69 -3.69 -5.64
C SER A 76 -3.79 -2.22 -5.23
N LEU A 77 -3.15 -1.84 -4.13
CA LEU A 77 -3.11 -0.48 -3.57
C LEU A 77 -2.05 -0.36 -2.47
N ILE A 78 -1.73 0.87 -2.09
CA ILE A 78 -0.88 1.23 -0.95
C ILE A 78 -1.72 2.05 0.04
N VAL A 79 -1.61 1.75 1.33
CA VAL A 79 -2.20 2.56 2.39
C VAL A 79 -1.13 3.00 3.38
N SER A 80 -1.00 4.31 3.54
CA SER A 80 -0.03 4.95 4.42
C SER A 80 -0.64 5.31 5.78
N THR A 81 0.13 5.17 6.87
CA THR A 81 -0.25 5.66 8.21
C THR A 81 0.14 7.12 8.46
N GLY A 82 0.59 7.86 7.44
CA GLY A 82 0.92 9.29 7.52
C GLY A 82 2.41 9.58 7.74
N ASP A 83 2.71 10.84 8.01
CA ASP A 83 4.06 11.40 8.11
C ASP A 83 4.87 11.24 6.81
N ALA A 84 4.30 11.80 5.74
CA ALA A 84 4.84 11.75 4.39
C ALA A 84 5.94 12.80 4.16
N TYR A 85 5.89 13.95 4.82
CA TYR A 85 6.84 15.06 4.65
C TYR A 85 7.22 15.71 5.98
N TYR A 86 8.20 16.64 5.99
CA TYR A 86 8.71 17.17 7.26
C TYR A 86 7.75 18.14 7.97
N GLY A 87 7.00 18.98 7.27
CA GLY A 87 5.81 19.65 7.83
C GLY A 87 6.08 20.82 8.79
N TYR A 88 6.97 20.67 9.78
CA TYR A 88 7.19 21.62 10.88
C TYR A 88 8.10 22.81 10.52
N GLY A 89 7.85 23.95 11.19
CA GLY A 89 8.61 25.19 11.04
C GLY A 89 8.60 25.77 9.61
N GLY A 90 9.36 26.83 9.35
CA GLY A 90 9.48 27.41 8.01
C GLY A 90 8.21 28.10 7.48
N SER A 91 8.29 28.63 6.25
CA SER A 91 7.18 29.35 5.61
C SER A 91 6.12 28.40 5.04
N MET A 92 4.91 28.92 4.84
CA MET A 92 3.86 28.18 4.13
C MET A 92 4.31 27.75 2.71
N GLN A 93 5.11 28.57 2.01
CA GLN A 93 5.66 28.16 0.71
C GLN A 93 6.59 26.95 0.83
N GLY A 94 7.42 26.88 1.87
CA GLY A 94 8.25 25.71 2.14
C GLY A 94 7.41 24.45 2.37
N PHE A 95 6.29 24.57 3.08
CA PHE A 95 5.37 23.46 3.33
C PHE A 95 4.71 22.95 2.04
N LYS A 96 4.31 23.84 1.13
CA LYS A 96 3.80 23.48 -0.20
C LYS A 96 4.84 22.71 -1.02
N ASN A 97 6.09 23.19 -1.01
CA ASN A 97 7.17 22.55 -1.75
C ASN A 97 7.48 21.14 -1.21
N GLU A 98 7.35 20.90 0.10
CA GLU A 98 7.50 19.57 0.69
C GLU A 98 6.42 18.60 0.19
N ILE A 99 5.17 19.06 0.09
CA ILE A 99 4.06 18.28 -0.47
C ILE A 99 4.30 17.98 -1.95
N ASP A 100 4.71 18.97 -2.74
CA ASP A 100 5.00 18.76 -4.16
C ASP A 100 6.19 17.79 -4.34
N TYR A 101 7.19 17.85 -3.47
CA TYR A 101 8.31 16.92 -3.48
C TYR A 101 7.87 15.49 -3.13
N PHE A 102 7.03 15.30 -2.10
CA PHE A 102 6.40 14.02 -1.82
C PHE A 102 5.66 13.45 -3.05
N LEU A 103 4.78 14.25 -3.64
CA LEU A 103 4.00 13.84 -4.80
C LEU A 103 4.86 13.48 -6.00
N SER A 104 6.00 14.18 -6.18
CA SER A 104 6.96 13.85 -7.23
C SER A 104 7.63 12.49 -7.06
N LYS A 105 7.68 11.96 -5.82
CA LYS A 105 8.24 10.64 -5.52
C LYS A 105 7.27 9.50 -5.82
N ILE A 106 5.98 9.75 -5.69
CA ILE A 106 4.95 8.72 -5.87
C ILE A 106 4.21 8.81 -7.22
N LYS A 107 4.55 9.80 -8.06
CA LYS A 107 3.89 10.01 -9.37
C LYS A 107 4.03 8.84 -10.35
N ASP A 108 5.10 8.05 -10.23
CA ASP A 108 5.43 6.93 -11.11
C ASP A 108 4.95 5.58 -10.53
N LEU A 109 4.06 5.62 -9.52
CA LEU A 109 3.38 4.43 -9.02
C LEU A 109 2.21 4.09 -9.93
N ASP A 110 2.16 2.85 -10.40
CA ASP A 110 1.04 2.33 -11.20
C ASP A 110 -0.19 1.93 -10.36
N VAL A 111 -0.14 2.16 -9.05
CA VAL A 111 -1.11 1.67 -8.06
C VAL A 111 -1.68 2.82 -7.21
N PRO A 112 -2.96 2.78 -6.81
CA PRO A 112 -3.54 3.79 -5.93
C PRO A 112 -2.79 3.93 -4.61
N PHE A 113 -2.54 5.18 -4.20
CA PHE A 113 -1.92 5.52 -2.92
C PHE A 113 -2.92 6.27 -2.03
N PHE A 114 -3.27 5.67 -0.90
CA PHE A 114 -4.10 6.27 0.15
C PHE A 114 -3.23 6.59 1.36
N SER A 115 -3.56 7.63 2.11
CA SER A 115 -2.84 7.98 3.33
C SER A 115 -3.79 8.44 4.42
N ALA A 116 -3.58 7.94 5.64
CA ALA A 116 -4.02 8.62 6.85
C ALA A 116 -3.21 9.91 7.05
N THR A 117 -3.72 10.76 7.93
CA THR A 117 -3.10 12.04 8.29
C THR A 117 -2.29 11.88 9.56
N GLY A 118 -1.00 12.20 9.49
CA GLY A 118 -0.09 12.28 10.62
C GLY A 118 0.15 13.69 11.11
N ASN A 119 0.92 13.79 12.20
CA ASN A 119 1.16 15.07 12.83
C ASN A 119 2.00 16.00 11.95
N HIS A 120 2.79 15.46 11.01
CA HIS A 120 3.53 16.25 10.06
C HIS A 120 2.67 16.80 8.90
N GLU A 121 1.55 16.15 8.57
CA GLU A 121 0.64 16.64 7.53
C GLU A 121 -0.05 17.95 7.91
N VAL A 122 -0.24 18.19 9.21
CA VAL A 122 -0.90 19.39 9.75
C VAL A 122 0.05 20.29 10.54
N ALA A 123 1.10 19.71 11.15
CA ALA A 123 2.07 20.37 12.03
C ALA A 123 1.45 21.21 13.17
N GLY A 124 0.24 20.87 13.62
CA GLY A 124 -0.51 21.62 14.63
C GLY A 124 -0.95 23.02 14.19
N ASP A 125 -0.94 23.30 12.88
CA ASP A 125 -1.21 24.61 12.29
C ASP A 125 -2.46 24.55 11.41
N ALA A 126 -3.45 25.40 11.72
CA ALA A 126 -4.74 25.40 11.03
C ALA A 126 -4.65 25.86 9.56
N GLU A 127 -3.65 26.67 9.20
CA GLU A 127 -3.43 27.06 7.80
C GLU A 127 -2.87 25.89 6.99
N ARG A 128 -1.96 25.11 7.59
CA ARG A 128 -1.40 23.89 6.99
C ARG A 128 -2.44 22.78 6.87
N GLU A 129 -3.26 22.57 7.90
CA GLU A 129 -4.38 21.64 7.86
C GLU A 129 -5.34 21.98 6.71
N ARG A 130 -5.77 23.24 6.59
CA ARG A 130 -6.59 23.70 5.45
C ARG A 130 -5.91 23.50 4.10
N TYR A 131 -4.59 23.70 4.03
CA TYR A 131 -3.85 23.46 2.79
C TYR A 131 -3.76 21.98 2.44
N ALA A 132 -3.51 21.11 3.42
CA ALA A 132 -3.54 19.66 3.25
C ALA A 132 -4.94 19.20 2.80
N GLU A 133 -6.01 19.72 3.40
CA GLU A 133 -7.38 19.45 2.96
C GLU A 133 -7.63 19.89 1.52
N LYS A 134 -7.12 21.07 1.13
CA LYS A 134 -7.21 21.54 -0.25
C LYS A 134 -6.47 20.61 -1.22
N ARG A 135 -5.36 20.01 -0.80
CA ARG A 135 -4.49 19.19 -1.66
C ARG A 135 -4.92 17.74 -1.75
N PHE A 136 -5.43 17.17 -0.65
CA PHE A 136 -5.73 15.75 -0.48
C PHE A 136 -7.22 15.47 -0.20
N GLY A 137 -8.07 16.49 -0.13
CA GLY A 137 -9.48 16.36 0.27
C GLY A 137 -9.62 16.17 1.78
N ARG A 138 -10.76 15.64 2.23
CA ARG A 138 -10.97 15.37 3.67
C ARG A 138 -9.84 14.49 4.21
N LEU A 139 -9.32 14.86 5.38
CA LEU A 139 -8.19 14.20 6.05
C LEU A 139 -8.57 12.94 6.85
N TYR A 140 -9.86 12.64 6.92
CA TYR A 140 -10.42 11.38 7.38
C TYR A 140 -11.57 10.98 6.45
N GLY A 141 -11.86 9.69 6.38
CA GLY A 141 -12.82 9.14 5.41
C GLY A 141 -12.67 7.63 5.29
N SER A 142 -13.44 7.02 4.40
CA SER A 142 -13.39 5.58 4.17
C SER A 142 -13.60 5.25 2.70
N PHE A 143 -13.10 4.10 2.26
CA PHE A 143 -13.35 3.57 0.92
C PHE A 143 -13.48 2.06 0.92
N ASP A 144 -14.15 1.55 -0.13
CA ASP A 144 -14.33 0.12 -0.33
C ASP A 144 -13.44 -0.40 -1.47
N TYR A 145 -12.83 -1.55 -1.23
CA TYR A 145 -12.10 -2.30 -2.25
C TYR A 145 -12.47 -3.79 -2.14
N GLY A 146 -13.19 -4.30 -3.13
CA GLY A 146 -13.76 -5.64 -3.10
C GLY A 146 -14.67 -5.85 -1.90
N ASN A 147 -14.35 -6.84 -1.06
CA ASN A 147 -15.08 -7.13 0.18
C ASN A 147 -14.47 -6.44 1.42
N MET A 148 -13.52 -5.53 1.23
CA MET A 148 -12.81 -4.85 2.31
C MET A 148 -13.27 -3.40 2.42
N HIS A 149 -13.32 -2.92 3.67
CA HIS A 149 -13.64 -1.55 4.01
C HIS A 149 -12.44 -0.91 4.74
N PHE A 150 -11.94 0.19 4.20
CA PHE A 150 -10.76 0.90 4.69
C PHE A 150 -11.20 2.22 5.31
N ILE A 151 -10.84 2.45 6.57
CA ILE A 151 -11.18 3.65 7.33
C ILE A 151 -9.87 4.39 7.62
N MET A 152 -9.78 5.66 7.25
CA MET A 152 -8.67 6.55 7.60
C MET A 152 -9.16 7.57 8.62
N LEU A 153 -8.48 7.63 9.76
CA LEU A 153 -8.77 8.56 10.85
C LEU A 153 -7.66 9.61 10.94
N ASN A 154 -8.06 10.86 11.19
CA ASN A 154 -7.14 11.95 11.49
C ASN A 154 -7.00 12.06 13.01
N THR A 155 -5.89 11.55 13.54
CA THR A 155 -5.55 11.64 14.98
C THR A 155 -4.91 12.97 15.37
N ASP A 156 -4.73 13.87 14.41
CA ASP A 156 -3.96 15.10 14.55
C ASP A 156 -4.76 16.33 14.12
N GLU A 157 -6.10 16.23 14.07
CA GLU A 157 -6.97 17.41 13.94
C GLU A 157 -6.47 18.52 14.88
N VAL A 158 -6.29 19.74 14.36
CA VAL A 158 -5.68 20.83 15.12
C VAL A 158 -6.47 21.07 16.41
N GLY A 159 -5.79 20.91 17.56
CA GLY A 159 -6.38 21.01 18.90
C GLY A 159 -6.94 19.70 19.49
N LYS A 160 -6.86 18.57 18.78
CA LYS A 160 -7.38 17.25 19.21
C LYS A 160 -6.38 16.10 19.02
N GLN A 161 -5.10 16.38 19.23
CA GLN A 161 -4.02 15.40 19.06
C GLN A 161 -4.24 14.15 19.93
N GLY A 162 -4.23 12.98 19.30
CA GLY A 162 -4.45 11.70 19.97
C GLY A 162 -5.87 11.52 20.48
N THR A 163 -6.87 12.07 19.78
CA THR A 163 -8.29 11.98 20.18
C THR A 163 -9.18 11.99 18.94
N ILE A 164 -10.19 11.10 18.88
CA ILE A 164 -11.23 11.13 17.84
C ILE A 164 -12.55 11.55 18.49
N SER A 165 -13.01 12.76 18.20
CA SER A 165 -14.19 13.34 18.87
C SER A 165 -15.01 14.22 17.93
N GLY A 166 -16.20 14.64 18.39
CA GLY A 166 -17.08 15.53 17.64
C GLY A 166 -17.57 14.89 16.33
N GLU A 167 -17.50 15.65 15.24
CA GLU A 167 -18.01 15.22 13.93
C GLU A 167 -17.27 13.98 13.37
N GLN A 168 -15.96 13.85 13.60
CA GLN A 168 -15.21 12.67 13.16
C GLN A 168 -15.69 11.40 13.88
N LEU A 169 -15.94 11.47 15.19
CA LEU A 169 -16.44 10.32 15.95
C LEU A 169 -17.85 9.92 15.53
N LYS A 170 -18.76 10.88 15.38
CA LYS A 170 -20.13 10.63 14.88
C LYS A 170 -20.12 10.03 13.48
N TRP A 171 -19.22 10.52 12.61
CA TRP A 171 -19.03 9.97 11.28
C TRP A 171 -18.54 8.52 11.34
N LEU A 172 -17.53 8.22 12.16
CA LEU A 172 -16.97 6.88 12.32
C LEU A 172 -18.02 5.88 12.81
N GLU A 173 -18.84 6.25 13.81
CA GLU A 173 -19.92 5.40 14.31
C GLU A 173 -20.92 5.04 13.22
N LYS A 174 -21.30 6.02 12.40
CA LYS A 174 -22.21 5.82 11.26
C LYS A 174 -21.58 4.98 10.16
N ASP A 175 -20.31 5.22 9.85
CA ASP A 175 -19.55 4.52 8.81
C ASP A 175 -19.40 3.04 9.16
N LEU A 176 -19.02 2.74 10.40
CA LEU A 176 -18.94 1.36 10.91
C LEU A 176 -20.30 0.65 10.89
N GLU A 177 -21.38 1.32 11.31
CA GLU A 177 -22.72 0.74 11.27
C GLU A 177 -23.19 0.46 9.83
N THR A 178 -22.89 1.37 8.91
CA THR A 178 -23.22 1.22 7.49
C THR A 178 -22.47 0.05 6.86
N ASN A 179 -21.19 -0.14 7.24
CA ASN A 179 -20.28 -1.11 6.65
C ASN A 179 -20.07 -2.37 7.50
N LYS A 180 -20.95 -2.63 8.49
CA LYS A 180 -20.86 -3.78 9.41
C LYS A 180 -20.86 -5.16 8.75
N ASN A 181 -21.26 -5.23 7.48
CA ASN A 181 -21.30 -6.46 6.68
C ASN A 181 -20.07 -6.63 5.77
N ALA A 182 -19.10 -5.71 5.80
CA ALA A 182 -17.85 -5.87 5.08
C ALA A 182 -17.14 -7.17 5.51
N GLY A 183 -16.48 -7.84 4.55
CA GLY A 183 -15.75 -9.07 4.81
C GLY A 183 -14.56 -8.85 5.74
N ASN A 184 -13.87 -7.71 5.56
CA ASN A 184 -12.77 -7.26 6.41
C ASN A 184 -12.84 -5.73 6.58
N ILE A 185 -12.69 -5.24 7.80
CA ILE A 185 -12.57 -3.80 8.09
C ILE A 185 -11.16 -3.51 8.57
N PHE A 186 -10.51 -2.53 7.96
CA PHE A 186 -9.17 -2.07 8.32
C PHE A 186 -9.22 -0.58 8.70
N VAL A 187 -8.57 -0.22 9.80
CA VAL A 187 -8.46 1.18 10.24
C VAL A 187 -7.02 1.64 10.12
N PHE A 188 -6.82 2.84 9.58
CA PHE A 188 -5.53 3.49 9.42
C PHE A 188 -5.59 4.83 10.15
N MET A 189 -4.59 5.07 10.96
CA MET A 189 -4.42 6.30 11.73
C MET A 189 -2.93 6.57 11.87
N HIS A 190 -2.56 7.73 12.39
CA HIS A 190 -1.15 8.00 12.63
C HIS A 190 -0.74 7.68 14.07
N ARG A 191 -1.42 8.26 15.06
CA ARG A 191 -1.09 8.02 16.47
C ARG A 191 -1.59 6.67 16.93
N PRO A 192 -0.76 5.83 17.57
CA PRO A 192 -1.23 4.57 18.11
C PRO A 192 -2.13 4.79 19.32
N MET A 193 -3.21 4.03 19.37
CA MET A 193 -4.10 3.96 20.54
C MET A 193 -3.40 3.34 21.75
N PHE A 194 -2.58 2.31 21.51
CA PHE A 194 -1.84 1.59 22.54
C PHE A 194 -0.35 1.77 22.28
N SER A 195 0.21 2.80 22.91
CA SER A 195 1.63 3.09 22.78
C SER A 195 2.49 2.03 23.47
N VAL A 196 3.64 1.71 22.86
CA VAL A 196 4.64 0.82 23.48
C VAL A 196 5.95 1.53 23.79
N THR A 197 6.16 2.74 23.25
CA THR A 197 7.30 3.61 23.59
C THR A 197 6.95 4.73 24.56
N ASP A 198 5.66 4.97 24.81
CA ASP A 198 5.14 5.98 25.73
C ASP A 198 4.06 5.41 26.66
N PRO A 199 4.45 4.57 27.65
CA PRO A 199 3.49 3.94 28.57
C PRO A 199 2.77 4.95 29.47
N GLU A 200 3.30 6.17 29.59
CA GLU A 200 2.71 7.26 30.37
C GLU A 200 1.59 8.00 29.63
N LEU A 201 1.38 7.69 28.34
CA LEU A 201 0.37 8.31 27.47
C LEU A 201 0.44 9.84 27.48
N VAL A 202 1.64 10.36 27.25
CA VAL A 202 1.91 11.79 27.18
C VAL A 202 1.16 12.41 26.00
N ALA A 203 0.60 13.60 26.22
CA ALA A 203 -0.12 14.34 25.19
C ALA A 203 0.77 14.56 23.97
N GLY A 204 0.22 14.32 22.77
CA GLY A 204 0.97 14.48 21.53
C GLY A 204 1.99 13.38 21.25
N LYS A 205 1.94 12.25 21.97
CA LYS A 205 2.64 10.99 21.61
C LYS A 205 1.66 9.83 21.34
N SER A 206 0.55 9.77 22.06
CA SER A 206 -0.47 8.73 21.89
C SER A 206 -1.84 9.20 22.36
N PHE A 207 -2.81 8.30 22.45
CA PHE A 207 -4.14 8.58 23.00
C PHE A 207 -4.09 8.77 24.52
N LYS A 208 -3.85 10.02 24.97
CA LYS A 208 -3.84 10.41 26.39
C LYS A 208 -5.20 10.20 27.07
N ASP A 209 -6.28 10.53 26.37
CA ASP A 209 -7.64 10.28 26.89
C ASP A 209 -7.98 8.79 26.78
N LYS A 210 -7.82 8.08 27.90
CA LYS A 210 -8.15 6.66 28.02
C LYS A 210 -9.63 6.38 27.74
N GLY A 211 -10.54 7.30 28.09
CA GLY A 211 -11.96 7.12 27.84
C GLY A 211 -12.27 7.13 26.34
N ASN A 212 -11.69 8.09 25.60
CA ASN A 212 -11.79 8.12 24.15
C ASN A 212 -11.18 6.87 23.49
N ARG A 213 -9.97 6.50 23.92
CA ARG A 213 -9.27 5.30 23.44
C ARG A 213 -10.09 4.03 23.66
N ASP A 214 -10.59 3.82 24.88
CA ASP A 214 -11.30 2.60 25.24
C ASP A 214 -12.67 2.54 24.55
N TYR A 215 -13.32 3.69 24.34
CA TYR A 215 -14.52 3.79 23.52
C TYR A 215 -14.26 3.38 22.06
N LEU A 216 -13.23 3.92 21.42
CA LEU A 216 -12.84 3.54 20.06
C LEU A 216 -12.50 2.05 19.96
N HIS A 217 -11.79 1.51 20.96
CA HIS A 217 -11.48 0.08 21.00
C HIS A 217 -12.76 -0.75 21.09
N SER A 218 -13.73 -0.32 21.90
CA SER A 218 -15.03 -0.99 22.01
C SER A 218 -15.81 -0.97 20.69
N LEU A 219 -15.74 0.12 19.92
CA LEU A 219 -16.31 0.20 18.57
C LEU A 219 -15.61 -0.78 17.63
N PHE A 220 -14.28 -0.76 17.59
CA PHE A 220 -13.50 -1.62 16.70
C PHE A 220 -13.73 -3.10 16.99
N ASN A 221 -13.82 -3.48 18.26
CA ASN A 221 -14.19 -4.84 18.66
C ASN A 221 -15.63 -5.19 18.23
N ARG A 222 -16.61 -4.32 18.54
CA ARG A 222 -18.03 -4.53 18.19
C ARG A 222 -18.24 -4.78 16.69
N TYR A 223 -17.57 -4.01 15.85
CA TYR A 223 -17.67 -4.11 14.39
C TYR A 223 -16.64 -5.06 13.76
N LYS A 224 -15.91 -5.83 14.58
CA LYS A 224 -14.96 -6.85 14.12
C LYS A 224 -13.89 -6.31 13.17
N VAL A 225 -13.37 -5.12 13.48
CA VAL A 225 -12.18 -4.57 12.81
C VAL A 225 -11.06 -5.59 12.87
N LYS A 226 -10.50 -5.94 11.72
CA LYS A 226 -9.45 -6.96 11.60
C LYS A 226 -8.12 -6.45 12.10
N SER A 227 -7.72 -5.28 11.61
CA SER A 227 -6.46 -4.65 11.96
C SER A 227 -6.61 -3.14 12.01
N VAL A 228 -5.91 -2.54 12.96
CA VAL A 228 -5.68 -1.10 13.08
C VAL A 228 -4.19 -0.85 12.84
N PHE A 229 -3.85 0.02 11.90
CA PHE A 229 -2.48 0.39 11.56
C PHE A 229 -2.21 1.83 11.98
N ALA A 230 -1.12 2.01 12.71
CA ALA A 230 -0.61 3.30 13.19
C ALA A 230 0.87 3.47 12.83
N GLY A 231 1.37 4.70 12.90
CA GLY A 231 2.78 5.07 12.73
C GLY A 231 3.32 5.72 14.00
N HIS A 232 3.96 6.89 13.85
CA HIS A 232 4.30 7.86 14.89
C HIS A 232 5.43 7.47 15.86
N GLU A 233 5.52 6.20 16.26
CA GLU A 233 6.57 5.75 17.21
C GLU A 233 7.86 5.31 16.53
N HIS A 234 7.91 5.32 15.20
CA HIS A 234 9.07 4.98 14.40
C HIS A 234 9.66 3.58 14.72
N ILE A 235 8.76 2.60 14.93
CA ILE A 235 9.07 1.20 15.18
C ILE A 235 8.10 0.28 14.44
N PHE A 236 8.43 -1.01 14.38
CA PHE A 236 7.50 -2.10 14.20
C PHE A 236 7.00 -2.62 15.55
N ASN A 237 5.69 -2.76 15.72
CA ASN A 237 5.09 -3.50 16.81
C ASN A 237 3.75 -4.11 16.39
N GLU A 238 3.44 -5.30 16.90
CA GLU A 238 2.11 -5.91 16.80
C GLU A 238 1.61 -6.28 18.19
N THR A 239 0.37 -5.89 18.49
CA THR A 239 -0.36 -6.35 19.67
C THR A 239 -1.76 -6.83 19.27
N VAL A 240 -2.31 -7.77 20.03
CA VAL A 240 -3.69 -8.24 19.84
C VAL A 240 -4.48 -7.94 21.11
N LYS A 241 -5.62 -7.27 20.95
CA LYS A 241 -6.52 -6.93 22.05
C LYS A 241 -7.96 -7.23 21.64
N ASP A 242 -8.63 -8.08 22.41
CA ASP A 242 -10.01 -8.52 22.18
C ASP A 242 -10.28 -8.97 20.73
N GLY A 243 -9.29 -9.64 20.12
CA GLY A 243 -9.36 -10.14 18.74
C GLY A 243 -9.03 -9.11 17.66
N VAL A 244 -8.84 -7.83 18.00
CA VAL A 244 -8.38 -6.78 17.08
C VAL A 244 -6.85 -6.72 17.09
N ARG A 245 -6.24 -6.76 15.90
CA ARG A 245 -4.78 -6.61 15.75
C ARG A 245 -4.42 -5.12 15.65
N TYR A 246 -3.43 -4.67 16.41
CA TYR A 246 -2.92 -3.31 16.38
C TYR A 246 -1.47 -3.34 15.93
N PHE A 247 -1.18 -2.61 14.86
CA PHE A 247 0.15 -2.46 14.31
C PHE A 247 0.65 -1.05 14.52
N ILE A 248 1.92 -0.94 14.90
CA ILE A 248 2.73 0.27 14.74
C ILE A 248 3.73 -0.05 13.63
N THR A 249 3.73 0.75 12.55
CA THR A 249 4.50 0.51 11.32
C THR A 249 5.20 1.77 10.81
N GLY A 250 6.02 2.38 11.66
CA GLY A 250 6.74 3.63 11.36
C GLY A 250 8.15 3.45 10.77
N GLY A 251 8.31 2.49 9.87
CA GLY A 251 9.62 2.06 9.38
C GLY A 251 9.95 2.40 7.92
N ALA A 252 9.16 3.23 7.25
CA ALA A 252 9.26 3.36 5.79
C ALA A 252 10.33 4.37 5.29
N GLY A 253 11.13 4.96 6.19
CA GLY A 253 12.31 5.73 5.81
C GLY A 253 12.66 6.92 6.71
N SER A 254 11.79 7.30 7.64
CA SER A 254 12.10 8.32 8.64
C SER A 254 13.12 7.83 9.67
N PRO A 255 13.80 8.74 10.39
CA PRO A 255 14.68 8.36 11.49
C PRO A 255 13.98 7.43 12.50
N LEU A 256 14.64 6.35 12.87
CA LEU A 256 14.14 5.40 13.87
C LEU A 256 14.58 5.84 15.28
N TYR A 257 13.73 5.64 16.27
CA TYR A 257 13.97 6.10 17.65
C TYR A 257 14.30 4.98 18.64
N GLN A 258 14.30 3.73 18.17
CA GLN A 258 14.60 2.56 18.98
C GLN A 258 15.63 1.67 18.27
N PRO A 259 16.35 0.81 19.00
CA PRO A 259 17.17 -0.23 18.38
C PRO A 259 16.32 -1.35 17.76
N PRO A 260 16.87 -2.18 16.85
CA PRO A 260 16.14 -3.27 16.21
C PRO A 260 15.46 -4.24 17.18
N GLY A 261 16.10 -4.56 18.31
CA GLY A 261 15.53 -5.44 19.34
C GLY A 261 14.27 -4.89 20.05
N LYS A 262 13.94 -3.60 19.82
CA LYS A 262 12.72 -2.93 20.27
C LYS A 262 11.83 -2.50 19.10
N GLY A 263 11.98 -3.15 17.94
CA GLY A 263 11.20 -2.85 16.74
C GLY A 263 11.74 -1.70 15.89
N GLY A 264 12.83 -1.04 16.27
CA GLY A 264 13.42 0.03 15.48
C GLY A 264 14.25 -0.48 14.32
N PHE A 265 13.59 -0.85 13.22
CA PHE A 265 14.20 -1.22 11.95
C PHE A 265 13.31 -0.78 10.79
N PHE A 266 13.91 -0.60 9.61
CA PHE A 266 13.16 -0.22 8.41
C PHE A 266 12.32 -1.39 7.88
N HIS A 267 11.06 -1.13 7.58
CA HIS A 267 10.11 -2.13 7.12
C HIS A 267 8.90 -1.50 6.40
N TYR A 268 8.18 -2.35 5.70
CA TYR A 268 6.80 -2.15 5.28
C TYR A 268 6.04 -3.48 5.42
N LEU A 269 4.72 -3.45 5.34
CA LEU A 269 3.89 -4.63 5.48
C LEU A 269 3.28 -5.02 4.13
N ILE A 270 3.27 -6.31 3.84
CA ILE A 270 2.44 -6.90 2.78
C ILE A 270 1.22 -7.51 3.44
N VAL A 271 0.04 -7.03 3.10
CA VAL A 271 -1.23 -7.58 3.57
C VAL A 271 -1.89 -8.34 2.43
N LYS A 272 -2.16 -9.62 2.64
CA LYS A 272 -2.88 -10.46 1.67
C LYS A 272 -4.22 -10.86 2.25
N VAL A 273 -5.26 -10.62 1.47
CA VAL A 273 -6.64 -10.92 1.81
C VAL A 273 -7.17 -11.92 0.79
N ASN A 274 -7.62 -13.08 1.29
CA ASN A 274 -8.32 -14.09 0.49
C ASN A 274 -9.66 -14.38 1.17
N GLY A 275 -10.74 -13.81 0.61
CA GLY A 275 -12.05 -13.87 1.27
C GLY A 275 -12.01 -13.18 2.64
N ARG A 276 -12.11 -13.96 3.73
CA ARG A 276 -12.04 -13.45 5.13
C ARG A 276 -10.70 -13.70 5.80
N ASP A 277 -9.80 -14.42 5.14
CA ASP A 277 -8.48 -14.72 5.66
C ASP A 277 -7.55 -13.56 5.35
N VAL A 278 -6.84 -13.10 6.38
CA VAL A 278 -5.90 -11.97 6.31
C VAL A 278 -4.56 -12.44 6.83
N SER A 279 -3.54 -12.39 5.98
CA SER A 279 -2.14 -12.56 6.36
C SER A 279 -1.40 -11.24 6.24
N ILE A 280 -0.49 -10.99 7.17
CA ILE A 280 0.30 -9.76 7.23
C ILE A 280 1.74 -10.17 7.43
N ASP A 281 2.58 -9.86 6.46
CA ASP A 281 4.00 -10.15 6.46
C ASP A 281 4.80 -8.86 6.61
N VAL A 282 5.81 -8.87 7.48
CA VAL A 282 6.78 -7.77 7.62
C VAL A 282 7.89 -7.97 6.62
N VAL A 283 8.16 -6.96 5.80
CA VAL A 283 9.23 -6.99 4.80
C VAL A 283 10.26 -5.93 5.12
N VAL A 284 11.52 -6.37 5.19
CA VAL A 284 12.67 -5.47 5.33
C VAL A 284 13.09 -5.03 3.92
N PRO A 285 13.27 -3.73 3.64
CA PRO A 285 13.72 -3.26 2.34
C PRO A 285 15.07 -3.88 1.95
N TYR A 286 15.33 -3.99 0.65
CA TYR A 286 16.45 -4.70 0.04
C TYR A 286 16.38 -6.23 0.13
N THR A 287 15.28 -6.81 0.62
CA THR A 287 15.09 -8.27 0.65
C THR A 287 14.41 -8.84 -0.59
N ILE A 288 13.93 -7.98 -1.49
CA ILE A 288 13.41 -8.35 -2.80
C ILE A 288 14.28 -7.67 -3.85
N GLN A 289 15.04 -8.46 -4.61
CA GLN A 289 15.99 -7.93 -5.57
C GLN A 289 15.77 -8.57 -6.93
N THR A 290 15.81 -7.76 -7.98
CA THR A 290 15.79 -8.21 -9.36
C THR A 290 17.14 -7.92 -10.00
N ARG A 291 17.61 -8.84 -10.84
CA ARG A 291 18.85 -8.70 -11.60
C ARG A 291 18.64 -9.20 -13.02
N THR A 292 18.83 -8.32 -14.00
CA THR A 292 18.94 -8.74 -15.40
C THR A 292 20.20 -9.58 -15.56
N ILE A 293 20.05 -10.79 -16.08
CA ILE A 293 21.13 -11.72 -16.35
C ILE A 293 21.61 -11.56 -17.79
N SER A 294 20.67 -11.51 -18.74
CA SER A 294 20.95 -11.33 -20.16
C SER A 294 19.71 -10.82 -20.89
N GLY A 295 19.90 -10.23 -22.07
CA GLY A 295 18.82 -9.59 -22.83
C GLY A 295 18.19 -8.44 -22.04
N ASN A 296 16.92 -8.15 -22.35
CA ASN A 296 16.15 -7.04 -21.75
C ASN A 296 16.50 -5.65 -22.30
N ASP A 297 16.94 -5.58 -23.55
CA ASP A 297 17.33 -4.36 -24.27
C ASP A 297 16.40 -4.02 -25.45
N GLY A 298 15.41 -4.88 -25.72
CA GLY A 298 14.49 -4.74 -26.85
C GLY A 298 15.00 -5.30 -28.19
N PHE A 299 16.21 -5.85 -28.23
CA PHE A 299 16.83 -6.39 -29.46
C PHE A 299 16.97 -7.90 -29.42
N GLU A 300 17.39 -8.44 -28.28
CA GLU A 300 17.57 -9.88 -28.11
C GLU A 300 16.21 -10.60 -28.06
N SER A 301 16.08 -11.73 -28.78
CA SER A 301 14.86 -12.54 -28.77
C SER A 301 14.63 -13.30 -27.46
N LYS A 302 15.61 -13.22 -26.54
CA LYS A 302 15.58 -13.87 -25.23
C LYS A 302 16.10 -12.94 -24.15
N ALA A 303 15.36 -12.85 -23.05
CA ALA A 303 15.75 -12.11 -21.86
C ALA A 303 15.59 -12.95 -20.59
N GLU A 304 16.51 -12.76 -19.65
CA GLU A 304 16.55 -13.48 -18.37
C GLU A 304 16.67 -12.49 -17.22
N ILE A 305 15.75 -12.57 -16.26
CA ILE A 305 15.81 -11.82 -15.01
C ILE A 305 15.77 -12.81 -13.85
N GLU A 306 16.67 -12.62 -12.90
CA GLU A 306 16.70 -13.35 -11.64
C GLU A 306 16.02 -12.52 -10.54
N ILE A 307 15.23 -13.17 -9.70
CA ILE A 307 14.56 -12.58 -8.54
C ILE A 307 15.02 -13.30 -7.29
N ALA A 308 15.65 -12.57 -6.38
CA ALA A 308 15.98 -13.02 -5.04
C ALA A 308 14.95 -12.48 -4.05
N ASN A 309 14.30 -13.39 -3.32
CA ASN A 309 13.45 -13.08 -2.18
C ASN A 309 14.11 -13.66 -0.92
N ILE A 310 14.86 -12.83 -0.21
CA ILE A 310 15.48 -13.18 1.07
C ILE A 310 14.61 -12.74 2.26
N SER A 311 13.36 -12.35 2.00
CA SER A 311 12.38 -12.09 3.05
C SER A 311 11.84 -13.39 3.64
N PHE A 312 11.15 -13.27 4.78
CA PHE A 312 10.51 -14.39 5.45
C PHE A 312 9.14 -14.76 4.86
N ALA A 313 8.67 -14.02 3.85
CA ALA A 313 7.37 -14.19 3.22
C ALA A 313 7.51 -14.68 1.78
N GLY A 314 6.59 -15.52 1.33
CA GLY A 314 6.42 -15.77 -0.11
C GLY A 314 5.78 -14.56 -0.75
N ILE A 315 6.22 -14.17 -1.95
CA ILE A 315 5.79 -12.90 -2.57
C ILE A 315 5.29 -13.17 -3.99
N ASP A 316 4.12 -12.61 -4.28
CA ASP A 316 3.59 -12.56 -5.64
C ASP A 316 4.17 -11.33 -6.33
N ILE A 317 4.99 -11.55 -7.35
CA ILE A 317 5.51 -10.51 -8.23
C ILE A 317 4.53 -10.40 -9.38
N ARG A 318 3.86 -9.25 -9.54
CA ARG A 318 2.82 -9.06 -10.55
C ARG A 318 3.21 -8.13 -11.69
N ASN A 319 4.40 -7.55 -11.68
CA ASN A 319 4.89 -6.65 -12.73
C ASN A 319 6.41 -6.74 -12.91
N LEU A 320 6.92 -7.94 -13.18
CA LEU A 320 8.31 -8.09 -13.63
C LEU A 320 8.40 -7.69 -15.10
N GLN A 321 9.04 -6.56 -15.39
CA GLN A 321 9.06 -6.00 -16.75
C GLN A 321 10.25 -6.51 -17.57
N PHE A 322 9.95 -6.93 -18.80
CA PHE A 322 10.91 -7.24 -19.84
C PHE A 322 10.72 -6.31 -21.04
N ILE A 323 11.79 -5.75 -21.59
CA ILE A 323 11.85 -5.02 -22.85
C ILE A 323 12.35 -6.00 -23.90
N MET A 324 11.46 -6.35 -24.83
CA MET A 324 11.66 -7.36 -25.87
C MET A 324 11.45 -6.74 -27.25
N PRO A 325 11.90 -7.37 -28.35
CA PRO A 325 11.45 -7.01 -29.69
C PRO A 325 9.93 -7.03 -29.80
N ALA A 326 9.33 -6.08 -30.52
CA ALA A 326 7.88 -6.05 -30.71
C ALA A 326 7.40 -7.23 -31.58
N ALA A 327 6.38 -7.94 -31.10
CA ALA A 327 5.74 -9.05 -31.77
C ALA A 327 4.30 -9.23 -31.27
N ALA A 328 3.51 -10.07 -31.95
CA ALA A 328 2.18 -10.42 -31.47
C ALA A 328 2.25 -11.13 -30.10
N ALA A 329 1.28 -10.88 -29.22
CA ALA A 329 1.31 -11.36 -27.83
C ALA A 329 1.45 -12.90 -27.69
N ASP A 330 0.95 -13.66 -28.66
CA ASP A 330 1.00 -15.12 -28.71
C ASP A 330 2.39 -15.68 -29.11
N LYS A 331 3.30 -14.82 -29.56
CA LYS A 331 4.71 -15.13 -29.88
C LYS A 331 5.62 -15.13 -28.67
N TYR A 332 5.18 -14.55 -27.55
CA TYR A 332 5.97 -14.57 -26.32
C TYR A 332 5.75 -15.87 -25.55
N ARG A 333 6.84 -16.40 -25.01
CA ARG A 333 6.87 -17.54 -24.11
C ARG A 333 7.56 -17.13 -22.82
N VAL A 334 7.06 -17.64 -21.70
CA VAL A 334 7.63 -17.35 -20.37
C VAL A 334 7.79 -18.62 -19.55
N ARG A 335 8.88 -18.71 -18.81
CA ARG A 335 9.13 -19.76 -17.83
C ARG A 335 9.80 -19.20 -16.58
N ALA A 336 9.50 -19.79 -15.43
CA ALA A 336 10.13 -19.47 -14.16
C ALA A 336 10.67 -20.74 -13.52
N THR A 337 11.95 -20.74 -13.12
CA THR A 337 12.60 -21.90 -12.53
C THR A 337 13.44 -21.53 -11.32
N SER A 338 13.66 -22.47 -10.40
CA SER A 338 14.72 -22.39 -9.39
C SER A 338 15.58 -23.65 -9.41
N ILE A 339 16.78 -23.55 -8.85
CA ILE A 339 17.69 -24.68 -8.67
C ILE A 339 17.75 -24.98 -7.17
N SER A 340 17.35 -26.20 -6.79
CA SER A 340 17.45 -26.67 -5.41
C SER A 340 18.90 -26.93 -5.01
N LYS A 341 19.15 -27.11 -3.70
CA LYS A 341 20.48 -27.46 -3.18
C LYS A 341 21.03 -28.78 -3.75
N SER A 342 20.16 -29.70 -4.17
CA SER A 342 20.55 -30.97 -4.82
C SER A 342 20.79 -30.83 -6.33
N GLY A 343 20.68 -29.62 -6.89
CA GLY A 343 20.85 -29.36 -8.32
C GLY A 343 19.59 -29.61 -9.16
N GLN A 344 18.48 -30.05 -8.55
CA GLN A 344 17.22 -30.26 -9.27
C GLN A 344 16.58 -28.91 -9.65
N THR A 345 16.17 -28.78 -10.91
CA THR A 345 15.37 -27.66 -11.40
C THR A 345 13.90 -27.83 -11.05
N ASN A 346 13.32 -26.81 -10.41
CA ASN A 346 11.90 -26.75 -10.08
C ASN A 346 11.23 -25.65 -10.91
N ALA A 347 10.07 -25.95 -11.50
CA ALA A 347 9.26 -24.95 -12.19
C ALA A 347 8.36 -24.20 -11.20
N HIS A 348 8.10 -22.92 -11.48
CA HIS A 348 7.19 -22.06 -10.72
C HIS A 348 6.05 -21.59 -11.61
N ALA A 349 4.90 -21.29 -10.99
CA ALA A 349 3.79 -20.68 -11.70
C ALA A 349 4.21 -19.31 -12.26
N VAL A 350 4.01 -19.11 -13.55
CA VAL A 350 4.37 -17.86 -14.24
C VAL A 350 3.41 -17.61 -15.39
N ARG A 351 3.10 -16.34 -15.65
CA ARG A 351 2.29 -15.92 -16.79
C ARG A 351 2.64 -14.52 -17.27
N ILE A 352 2.41 -14.26 -18.55
CA ILE A 352 2.43 -12.90 -19.10
C ILE A 352 1.08 -12.25 -18.75
N ARG A 353 1.11 -11.08 -18.10
CA ARG A 353 -0.10 -10.32 -17.78
C ARG A 353 -0.48 -9.37 -18.90
N HIS A 354 0.51 -8.71 -19.49
CA HIS A 354 0.30 -7.68 -20.49
C HIS A 354 1.53 -7.57 -21.40
N VAL A 355 1.30 -7.26 -22.67
CA VAL A 355 2.32 -6.88 -23.64
C VAL A 355 1.94 -5.50 -24.17
N LYS A 356 2.86 -4.54 -24.07
CA LYS A 356 2.65 -3.16 -24.53
C LYS A 356 3.70 -2.80 -25.57
N ASP A 357 3.28 -2.51 -26.78
CA ASP A 357 4.19 -2.00 -27.81
C ASP A 357 4.69 -0.59 -27.44
N ASN A 358 5.99 -0.39 -27.59
CA ASN A 358 6.66 0.88 -27.40
C ASN A 358 6.83 1.58 -28.77
N LYS A 359 7.02 2.90 -28.73
CA LYS A 359 7.14 3.71 -29.97
C LYS A 359 8.44 3.47 -30.75
N ASP A 360 9.42 2.86 -30.12
CA ASP A 360 10.76 2.61 -30.65
C ASP A 360 10.91 1.22 -31.32
N GLY A 361 9.82 0.48 -31.49
CA GLY A 361 9.83 -0.87 -32.10
C GLY A 361 10.13 -1.99 -31.10
N THR A 362 10.23 -1.68 -29.81
CA THR A 362 10.28 -2.68 -28.72
C THR A 362 8.89 -2.90 -28.12
N ALA A 363 8.75 -3.89 -27.24
CA ALA A 363 7.57 -4.13 -26.44
C ALA A 363 7.94 -4.36 -24.97
N THR A 364 7.12 -3.82 -24.06
CA THR A 364 7.19 -4.10 -22.62
C THR A 364 6.29 -5.28 -22.28
N VAL A 365 6.88 -6.39 -21.87
CA VAL A 365 6.21 -7.62 -21.42
C VAL A 365 6.20 -7.65 -19.89
N SER A 366 5.02 -7.52 -19.29
CA SER A 366 4.83 -7.60 -17.84
C SER A 366 4.52 -9.04 -17.43
N VAL A 367 5.38 -9.62 -16.59
CA VAL A 367 5.28 -11.00 -16.11
C VAL A 367 4.85 -11.06 -14.65
N GLU A 368 4.01 -12.06 -14.34
CA GLU A 368 3.61 -12.44 -13.00
C GLU A 368 4.19 -13.80 -12.61
N THR A 369 4.70 -13.92 -11.40
CA THR A 369 5.28 -15.14 -10.85
C THR A 369 5.23 -15.13 -9.32
N GLN A 370 5.38 -16.30 -8.70
CA GLN A 370 5.52 -16.43 -7.25
C GLN A 370 6.97 -16.72 -6.87
N VAL A 371 7.47 -15.98 -5.89
CA VAL A 371 8.80 -16.19 -5.34
C VAL A 371 8.68 -16.71 -3.92
N PRO A 372 9.12 -17.95 -3.64
CA PRO A 372 9.06 -18.49 -2.28
C PRO A 372 9.95 -17.68 -1.33
N LYS A 373 9.64 -17.72 -0.03
CA LYS A 373 10.52 -17.15 1.01
C LYS A 373 11.91 -17.77 0.93
N ASN A 374 12.95 -16.97 1.15
CA ASN A 374 14.35 -17.38 0.97
C ASN A 374 14.61 -18.06 -0.40
N GLY A 375 13.93 -17.58 -1.44
CA GLY A 375 13.91 -18.15 -2.77
C GLY A 375 14.76 -17.36 -3.77
N LEU A 376 15.35 -18.08 -4.72
CA LEU A 376 15.95 -17.51 -5.92
C LEU A 376 15.28 -18.15 -7.12
N ILE A 377 14.61 -17.35 -7.95
CA ILE A 377 13.99 -17.82 -9.19
C ILE A 377 14.58 -17.08 -10.39
N ARG A 378 14.65 -17.76 -11.52
CA ARG A 378 14.99 -17.18 -12.82
C ARG A 378 13.76 -17.18 -13.70
N VAL A 379 13.41 -16.02 -14.21
CA VAL A 379 12.33 -15.83 -15.17
C VAL A 379 12.95 -15.55 -16.54
N VAL A 380 12.51 -16.30 -17.54
CA VAL A 380 12.97 -16.19 -18.91
C VAL A 380 11.79 -15.85 -19.80
N VAL A 381 11.94 -14.82 -20.62
CA VAL A 381 11.01 -14.46 -21.70
C VAL A 381 11.72 -14.67 -23.03
N GLU A 382 11.05 -15.36 -23.95
CA GLU A 382 11.51 -15.61 -25.32
C GLU A 382 10.42 -15.11 -26.30
N VAL A 383 10.82 -14.62 -27.47
CA VAL A 383 9.91 -14.18 -28.53
C VAL A 383 10.28 -14.82 -29.87
N ASP A 384 9.30 -15.43 -30.52
CA ASP A 384 9.44 -15.98 -31.86
C ASP A 384 9.21 -14.88 -32.91
N ILE A 385 10.30 -14.34 -33.48
CA ILE A 385 10.29 -13.25 -34.47
C ILE A 385 10.04 -13.77 -35.88
#